data_AF-A0A9E4G5K6-F1
#
_entry.id   AF-A0A9E4G5K6-F1
#
_cell.length_a   1.000
_cell.length_b   1.000
_cell.length_c   1.000
_cell.angle_alpha   90.00
_cell.angle_beta   90.00
_cell.angle_gamma   90.00
#
_symmetry.space_group_name_H-M   'P 1'
#
loop_
_entity.id
_entity.type
_entity.pdbx_description
1 polymer ?
#
loop_
_entity_poly.entity_id
_entity_poly.type
_entity_poly.pdbx_seq_one_letter_code
_entity_poly.pdbx_strand_id
1 'polypeptide(L)'
;MANAMTIRPRRPAGYWIAKSAQYGLLILFALYVLVPFMWVIFTALKSNFEIAQDPLGLPPNWRFENIVTAWNVGKFGRYFINSVITTVPIVLLVVSLSCLAGYGLARLRMPGRMLIFYFFLIGLMSFISCAISACWAPIGR
;
A
#
# COMPACT_ATOMS: atom_id res chain seq x y z
N MET A 1 35.62 23.80 35.68
CA MET A 1 34.53 24.71 36.13
C MET A 1 33.84 25.19 34.85
N ALA A 2 32.58 24.96 34.52
CA ALA A 2 31.42 24.44 35.24
C ALA A 2 30.53 23.65 34.25
N ASN A 3 29.91 22.58 34.73
CA ASN A 3 28.92 21.79 33.98
C ASN A 3 27.67 22.64 33.72
N ALA A 4 27.42 22.99 32.45
CA ALA A 4 26.18 23.60 32.03
C ALA A 4 25.04 22.59 32.19
N MET A 5 24.33 22.69 33.30
CA MET A 5 23.10 21.95 33.59
C MET A 5 22.05 22.35 32.55
N THR A 6 21.86 21.50 31.54
CA THR A 6 20.85 21.70 30.50
C THR A 6 19.46 21.46 31.10
N ILE A 7 18.82 22.54 31.56
CA ILE A 7 17.45 22.49 32.08
C ILE A 7 16.52 22.13 30.92
N ARG A 8 16.07 20.87 30.87
CA ARG A 8 15.02 20.45 29.93
C ARG A 8 13.73 21.19 30.29
N PRO A 9 13.07 21.86 29.34
CA PRO A 9 11.82 22.56 29.63
C PRO A 9 10.77 21.55 30.15
N ARG A 10 10.13 21.87 31.29
CA ARG A 10 8.98 21.13 31.79
C ARG A 10 7.87 21.24 30.74
N ARG A 11 7.48 20.10 30.15
CA ARG A 11 6.39 20.07 29.15
C ARG A 11 5.08 20.47 29.85
N PRO A 12 4.34 21.46 29.34
CA PRO A 12 3.10 21.93 29.96
C PRO A 12 2.03 20.84 29.94
N ALA A 13 1.07 20.87 30.87
CA ALA A 13 0.00 19.87 30.97
C ALA A 13 -0.78 19.68 29.64
N GLY A 14 -0.93 20.75 28.85
CA GLY A 14 -1.55 20.69 27.51
C GLY A 14 -0.82 19.79 26.52
N TYR A 15 0.48 19.54 26.69
CA TYR A 15 1.24 18.60 25.86
C TYR A 15 0.73 17.16 26.02
N TRP A 16 0.37 16.75 27.24
CA TRP A 16 -0.11 15.39 27.50
C TRP A 16 -1.53 15.20 26.97
N ILE A 17 -2.39 16.21 27.05
CA ILE A 17 -3.75 16.18 26.49
C ILE A 17 -3.69 16.06 24.97
N ALA A 18 -2.89 16.91 24.31
CA ALA A 18 -2.70 16.85 22.85
C ALA A 18 -2.12 15.50 22.41
N LYS A 19 -1.18 14.95 23.17
CA LYS A 19 -0.57 13.65 22.86
C LYS A 19 -1.57 12.50 23.04
N SER A 20 -2.38 12.51 24.09
CA SER A 20 -3.45 11.52 24.30
C SER A 20 -4.51 11.60 23.21
N ALA A 21 -4.91 12.80 22.77
CA ALA A 21 -5.82 12.99 21.65
C ALA A 21 -5.24 12.46 20.33
N GLN A 22 -3.95 12.71 20.07
CA GLN A 22 -3.25 12.17 18.90
C GLN A 22 -3.23 10.64 18.90
N TYR A 23 -2.90 10.00 20.04
CA TYR A 23 -2.94 8.54 20.15
C TYR A 23 -4.37 7.99 20.02
N GLY A 24 -5.36 8.67 20.59
CA GLY A 24 -6.76 8.30 20.41
C GLY A 24 -7.17 8.30 18.94
N LEU A 25 -6.81 9.34 18.19
CA LEU A 25 -7.06 9.43 16.76
C LEU A 25 -6.33 8.32 15.98
N LEU A 26 -5.05 8.06 16.29
CA LEU A 26 -4.27 6.99 15.67
C LEU A 26 -4.89 5.61 15.91
N ILE A 27 -5.37 5.35 17.14
CA ILE A 27 -6.04 4.09 17.49
C ILE A 27 -7.35 3.95 16.71
N LEU A 28 -8.15 5.02 16.60
CA LEU A 28 -9.39 5.00 15.82
C LEU A 28 -9.12 4.67 14.34
N PHE A 29 -8.11 5.31 13.73
CA PHE A 29 -7.72 4.98 12.36
C PHE A 29 -7.19 3.55 12.22
N ALA A 30 -6.40 3.07 13.18
CA ALA A 30 -5.91 1.71 13.19
C ALA A 30 -7.08 0.70 13.25
N LEU A 31 -8.06 0.93 14.13
CA LEU A 31 -9.26 0.09 14.22
C LEU A 31 -10.07 0.14 12.93
N TYR A 32 -10.27 1.33 12.34
CA TYR A 32 -10.98 1.48 11.07
C TYR A 32 -10.37 0.65 9.95
N VAL A 33 -9.03 0.57 9.88
CA VAL A 33 -8.32 -0.28 8.90
C VAL A 33 -8.39 -1.76 9.29
N LEU A 34 -8.27 -2.10 10.56
CA LEU A 34 -8.23 -3.50 11.02
C LEU A 34 -9.57 -4.21 10.90
N VAL A 35 -10.70 -3.52 11.07
CA VAL A 35 -12.04 -4.11 10.99
C VAL A 35 -12.28 -4.88 9.67
N PRO A 36 -12.10 -4.30 8.47
CA PRO A 36 -12.29 -5.05 7.23
C PRO A 36 -11.26 -6.17 7.03
N PHE A 37 -10.04 -6.03 7.55
CA PHE A 37 -9.04 -7.10 7.52
C PHE A 37 -9.46 -8.29 8.37
N MET A 38 -9.95 -8.05 9.59
CA MET A 38 -10.48 -9.09 10.47
C MET A 38 -11.70 -9.77 9.84
N TRP A 39 -12.56 -8.99 9.18
CA TRP A 39 -13.69 -9.54 8.43
C TRP A 39 -13.25 -10.49 7.32
N VAL A 40 -12.25 -10.12 6.51
CA VAL A 40 -11.69 -11.02 5.47
C VAL A 40 -11.17 -12.33 6.09
N ILE A 41 -10.45 -12.26 7.20
CA ILE A 41 -9.94 -13.45 7.89
C ILE A 41 -11.09 -14.35 8.37
N PHE A 42 -12.13 -13.77 8.96
CA PHE A 42 -13.31 -14.52 9.41
C PHE A 42 -14.06 -15.16 8.23
N THR A 43 -14.23 -14.44 7.11
CA THR A 43 -14.87 -15.02 5.92
C THR A 43 -14.06 -16.18 5.33
N ALA A 44 -12.72 -16.13 5.37
CA ALA A 44 -11.87 -17.21 4.89
C ALA A 44 -12.01 -18.51 5.70
N LEU A 45 -12.42 -18.42 6.97
CA LEU A 45 -12.60 -19.56 7.88
C LEU A 45 -14.03 -20.13 7.90
N LYS A 46 -15.01 -19.43 7.30
CA LYS A 46 -16.41 -19.86 7.22
C LYS A 46 -16.67 -20.76 6.00
N SER A 47 -17.71 -21.60 6.07
CA SER A 47 -18.25 -22.30 4.90
C SER A 47 -19.17 -21.40 4.05
N ASN A 48 -19.38 -21.76 2.78
CA ASN A 48 -20.27 -21.01 1.87
C ASN A 48 -21.70 -20.83 2.41
N PHE A 49 -22.19 -21.82 3.16
CA PHE A 49 -23.51 -21.76 3.79
C PHE A 49 -23.53 -20.78 4.98
N GLU A 50 -22.50 -20.79 5.83
CA GLU A 50 -22.37 -19.87 6.97
C GLU A 50 -22.17 -18.41 6.51
N ILE A 51 -21.49 -18.19 5.37
CA ILE A 51 -21.35 -16.86 4.76
C ILE A 51 -22.72 -16.33 4.26
N ALA A 52 -23.55 -17.21 3.69
CA ALA A 52 -24.87 -16.84 3.18
C ALA A 52 -25.89 -16.55 4.29
N GLN A 53 -25.77 -17.23 5.45
CA GLN A 53 -26.66 -17.02 6.59
C GLN A 53 -26.26 -15.82 7.46
N ASP A 54 -24.98 -15.65 7.75
CA ASP A 54 -24.49 -14.51 8.54
C ASP A 54 -23.16 -13.97 7.97
N PRO A 55 -23.23 -12.97 7.07
CA PRO A 55 -22.05 -12.40 6.42
C PRO A 55 -21.09 -11.69 7.39
N LEU A 56 -21.63 -11.06 8.44
CA LEU A 56 -20.87 -10.21 9.38
C LEU A 56 -20.59 -10.90 10.73
N GLY A 57 -21.24 -12.02 11.02
CA GLY A 57 -21.07 -12.76 12.26
C GLY A 57 -19.69 -13.36 12.45
N LEU A 58 -19.41 -13.78 13.68
CA LEU A 58 -18.19 -14.54 13.97
C LEU A 58 -18.33 -15.98 13.41
N PRO A 59 -17.23 -16.61 12.95
CA PRO A 59 -17.27 -17.99 12.50
C PRO A 59 -17.63 -18.91 13.69
N PRO A 60 -18.72 -19.69 13.61
CA PRO A 60 -19.06 -20.65 14.67
C PRO A 60 -18.09 -21.83 14.67
N ASN A 61 -17.58 -22.21 13.50
CA ASN A 61 -16.61 -23.29 13.31
C ASN A 61 -15.36 -22.75 12.59
N TRP A 62 -14.18 -23.02 13.14
CA TRP A 62 -12.91 -22.53 12.60
C TRP A 62 -12.35 -23.55 11.59
N ARG A 63 -12.56 -23.32 10.28
CA ARG A 63 -12.15 -24.25 9.22
C ARG A 63 -10.84 -23.82 8.56
N PHE A 64 -9.71 -24.19 9.15
CA PHE A 64 -8.38 -23.91 8.57
C PHE A 64 -8.12 -24.65 7.24
N GLU A 65 -8.83 -25.75 6.98
CA GLU A 65 -8.76 -26.52 5.73
C GLU A 65 -9.16 -25.70 4.50
N ASN A 66 -10.03 -24.70 4.67
CA ASN A 66 -10.43 -23.81 3.59
C ASN A 66 -9.23 -23.01 3.04
N ILE A 67 -8.28 -22.64 3.90
CA ILE A 67 -7.08 -21.90 3.49
C ILE A 67 -6.20 -22.79 2.61
N VAL A 68 -5.98 -24.04 3.02
CA VAL A 68 -5.15 -25.00 2.25
C VAL A 68 -5.81 -25.36 0.92
N THR A 69 -7.12 -25.59 0.94
CA THR A 69 -7.91 -25.90 -0.26
C THR A 69 -7.90 -24.71 -1.23
N ALA A 70 -8.16 -23.50 -0.74
CA ALA A 70 -8.10 -22.28 -1.56
C ALA A 70 -6.70 -22.07 -2.16
N TRP A 71 -5.64 -22.32 -1.38
CA TRP A 71 -4.26 -22.18 -1.84
C TRP A 71 -3.94 -23.10 -3.03
N ASN A 72 -4.36 -24.36 -2.94
CA ASN A 72 -4.10 -25.38 -3.96
C ASN A 72 -5.01 -25.22 -5.19
N VAL A 73 -6.32 -25.06 -4.98
CA VAL A 73 -7.30 -24.91 -6.07
C VAL A 73 -7.05 -23.62 -6.85
N GLY A 74 -6.76 -22.53 -6.14
CA GLY A 74 -6.43 -21.23 -6.74
C GLY A 74 -5.04 -21.15 -7.36
N LYS A 75 -4.22 -22.22 -7.30
CA LYS A 75 -2.83 -22.24 -7.80
C LYS A 75 -2.00 -21.04 -7.34
N PHE A 76 -2.25 -20.56 -6.11
CA PHE A 76 -1.65 -19.31 -5.59
C PHE A 76 -0.12 -19.34 -5.59
N GLY A 77 0.48 -20.51 -5.35
CA GLY A 77 1.94 -20.68 -5.44
C GLY A 77 2.51 -20.32 -6.82
N ARG A 78 1.83 -20.71 -7.90
CA ARG A 78 2.27 -20.38 -9.26
C ARG A 78 2.07 -18.90 -9.58
N TYR A 79 0.95 -18.32 -9.16
CA TYR A 79 0.72 -16.89 -9.33
C TYR A 79 1.72 -16.05 -8.55
N PHE A 80 2.04 -16.43 -7.31
CA PHE A 80 3.05 -15.77 -6.50
C PHE A 80 4.43 -15.79 -7.18
N ILE A 81 4.87 -16.96 -7.67
CA ILE A 81 6.14 -17.09 -8.38
C ILE A 81 6.15 -16.25 -9.67
N ASN A 82 5.07 -16.29 -10.46
CA ASN A 82 4.96 -15.47 -11.66
C ASN A 82 5.07 -13.98 -11.32
N SER A 83 4.38 -13.51 -10.29
CA SER A 83 4.46 -12.13 -9.83
C SER A 83 5.87 -11.75 -9.38
N VAL A 84 6.57 -12.61 -8.66
CA VAL A 84 7.95 -12.36 -8.23
C VAL A 84 8.89 -12.29 -9.44
N ILE A 85 8.83 -13.28 -10.33
CA ILE A 85 9.69 -13.34 -11.52
C ILE A 85 9.46 -12.14 -12.44
N THR A 86 8.23 -11.64 -12.55
CA THR A 86 7.93 -10.45 -13.35
C THR A 86 8.31 -9.16 -12.63
N THR A 87 8.02 -9.04 -11.32
CA THR A 87 8.20 -7.76 -10.59
C THR A 87 9.67 -7.44 -10.34
N VAL A 88 10.49 -8.44 -9.98
CA VAL A 88 11.91 -8.23 -9.65
C VAL A 88 12.70 -7.54 -10.77
N PRO A 89 12.74 -8.06 -12.02
CA PRO A 89 13.49 -7.43 -13.09
C PRO A 89 12.91 -6.05 -13.47
N ILE A 90 11.59 -5.89 -13.42
CA ILE A 90 10.94 -4.60 -13.68
C ILE A 90 11.38 -3.56 -12.65
N VAL A 91 11.31 -3.88 -11.36
CA VAL A 91 11.71 -2.94 -10.30
C VAL A 91 13.18 -2.58 -10.43
N LEU A 92 14.06 -3.54 -10.67
CA LEU A 92 15.49 -3.29 -10.85
C LEU A 92 15.75 -2.32 -12.02
N LEU A 93 15.10 -2.56 -13.16
CA LEU A 93 15.25 -1.74 -14.36
C LEU A 93 14.65 -0.35 -14.16
N VAL A 94 13.44 -0.26 -13.61
CA VAL A 94 12.75 1.01 -13.34
C VAL A 94 13.52 1.85 -12.32
N VAL A 95 14.01 1.27 -11.22
CA VAL A 95 14.79 2.01 -10.22
C VAL A 95 16.09 2.50 -10.82
N SER A 96 16.79 1.66 -11.59
CA SER A 96 18.05 2.05 -12.25
C SER A 96 17.82 3.23 -13.18
N LEU A 97 16.85 3.13 -14.10
CA LEU A 97 16.53 4.21 -15.04
C LEU A 97 16.03 5.48 -14.32
N SER A 98 15.21 5.34 -13.28
CA SER A 98 14.69 6.46 -12.51
C SER A 98 15.81 7.20 -11.76
N CYS A 99 16.78 6.47 -11.20
CA CYS A 99 17.95 7.06 -10.57
C CYS A 99 18.81 7.85 -11.58
N LEU A 100 19.07 7.29 -12.77
CA LEU A 100 19.81 8.00 -13.82
C LEU A 100 19.06 9.24 -14.32
N ALA A 101 17.76 9.12 -14.58
CA ALA A 101 16.92 10.23 -15.02
C ALA A 101 16.84 11.34 -13.96
N GLY A 102 16.64 10.97 -12.69
CA GLY A 102 16.61 11.90 -11.56
C GLY A 102 17.95 12.60 -11.36
N TYR A 103 19.07 11.88 -11.47
CA TYR A 103 20.40 12.47 -11.40
C TYR A 103 20.64 13.47 -12.54
N GLY A 104 20.29 13.11 -13.77
CA GLY A 104 20.41 13.99 -14.92
C GLY A 104 19.61 15.29 -14.75
N LEU A 105 18.37 15.19 -14.26
CA LEU A 105 17.52 16.36 -14.06
C LEU A 105 17.98 17.26 -12.90
N ALA A 106 18.52 16.66 -11.83
CA ALA A 106 18.93 17.39 -10.62
C ALA A 106 20.32 18.04 -10.74
N ARG A 107 21.28 17.39 -11.42
CA ARG A 107 22.68 17.82 -11.45
C ARG A 107 23.13 18.40 -12.78
N LEU A 108 22.59 17.96 -13.91
CA LEU A 108 22.99 18.49 -15.22
C LEU A 108 22.14 19.71 -15.59
N ARG A 109 22.80 20.79 -16.03
CA ARG A 109 22.12 21.99 -16.54
C ARG A 109 21.71 21.76 -18.00
N MET A 110 20.70 20.91 -18.20
CA MET A 110 20.16 20.61 -19.53
C MET A 110 19.18 21.70 -19.99
N PRO A 111 19.27 22.19 -21.23
CA PRO A 111 18.23 23.02 -21.82
C PRO A 111 16.93 22.20 -21.95
N GLY A 112 15.78 22.76 -21.54
CA GLY A 112 14.48 22.06 -21.61
C GLY A 112 14.09 21.22 -20.38
N ARG A 113 14.89 21.23 -19.29
CA ARG A 113 14.62 20.45 -18.06
C ARG A 113 13.21 20.64 -17.47
N MET A 114 12.65 21.86 -17.55
CA MET A 114 11.31 22.14 -17.01
C MET A 114 10.21 21.47 -17.84
N LEU A 115 10.36 21.43 -19.16
CA LEU A 115 9.41 20.76 -20.05
C LEU A 115 9.38 19.25 -19.78
N ILE A 116 10.56 18.63 -19.64
CA ILE A 116 10.71 17.22 -19.31
C ILE A 116 10.07 16.93 -17.94
N PHE A 117 10.32 17.78 -16.94
CA PHE A 117 9.73 17.64 -15.61
C PHE A 117 8.20 17.70 -15.62
N TYR A 118 7.60 18.67 -16.32
CA TYR A 118 6.14 18.74 -16.46
C TYR A 118 5.56 17.54 -17.21
N PHE A 119 6.27 17.00 -18.20
CA PHE A 119 5.86 15.78 -18.90
C PHE A 119 5.82 14.57 -17.97
N PHE A 120 6.80 14.41 -17.07
CA PHE A 120 6.77 13.39 -16.02
C PHE A 120 5.57 13.56 -15.08
N LEU A 121 5.27 14.79 -14.65
CA LEU A 121 4.13 15.05 -13.76
C LEU A 121 2.79 14.71 -14.41
N ILE A 122 2.58 15.14 -15.66
CA ILE A 122 1.37 14.82 -16.43
C ILE A 122 1.26 13.30 -16.63
N GLY A 123 2.38 12.65 -16.96
CA GLY A 123 2.46 11.19 -17.07
C GLY A 123 2.03 10.49 -15.79
N LEU A 124 2.56 10.88 -14.62
CA LEU A 124 2.20 10.27 -13.34
C LEU A 124 0.71 10.43 -12.98
N MET A 125 0.08 11.53 -13.36
CA MET A 125 -1.34 11.79 -13.04
C MET A 125 -2.31 11.13 -14.03
N SER A 126 -1.94 11.04 -15.32
CA SER A 126 -2.87 10.66 -16.39
C SER A 126 -2.82 9.17 -16.80
N PHE A 127 -1.80 8.42 -16.36
CA PHE A 127 -1.47 7.15 -17.01
C PHE A 127 -2.45 6.00 -16.77
N ILE A 128 -2.97 5.83 -15.55
CA ILE A 128 -3.65 4.56 -15.22
C ILE A 128 -4.99 4.39 -15.95
N SER A 129 -5.81 5.45 -16.04
CA SER A 129 -7.11 5.36 -16.72
C SER A 129 -7.00 5.49 -18.23
N CYS A 130 -6.16 6.39 -18.75
CA CYS A 130 -6.03 6.60 -20.19
C CYS A 130 -5.31 5.45 -20.91
N ALA A 131 -4.31 4.82 -20.28
CA ALA A 131 -3.60 3.70 -20.89
C ALA A 131 -4.49 2.47 -21.06
N ILE A 132 -5.37 2.20 -20.08
CA ILE A 132 -6.34 1.10 -20.18
C ILE A 132 -7.32 1.37 -21.32
N SER A 133 -7.89 2.58 -21.40
CA SER A 133 -8.80 2.96 -22.49
C SER A 133 -8.14 2.93 -23.87
N ALA A 134 -6.89 3.37 -23.98
CA ALA A 134 -6.15 3.36 -25.25
C ALA A 134 -5.74 1.93 -25.69
N CYS A 135 -5.40 1.05 -24.75
CA CYS A 135 -5.07 -0.35 -25.03
C CYS A 135 -6.32 -1.17 -25.41
N TRP A 136 -7.49 -0.83 -24.86
CA TRP A 136 -8.76 -1.47 -25.22
C TRP A 136 -9.39 -0.94 -26.50
N ALA A 137 -9.07 0.29 -26.92
CA ALA A 137 -9.59 0.91 -28.14
C ALA A 137 -9.42 0.07 -29.43
N PRO A 138 -8.29 -0.65 -29.64
CA PRO A 138 -8.13 -1.52 -30.82
C PRO A 138 -8.70 -2.94 -30.67
N ILE A 139 -9.09 -3.38 -29.46
CA ILE A 139 -9.59 -4.75 -29.21
C ILE A 139 -11.11 -4.85 -29.38
N GLY A 140 -11.83 -3.73 -29.31
CA GLY A 140 -13.29 -3.64 -29.43
C GLY A 140 -13.82 -3.23 -30.81
N ARG A 141 -13.00 -3.29 -31.88
CA ARG A 141 -13.44 -3.11 -33.27
C ARG A 141 -13.38 -4.41 -34.04
#